data_AF-I2NP96-F1
#
_entry.id   AF-I2NP96-F1
#
_cell.length_a   1.000
_cell.length_b   1.000
_cell.length_c   1.000
_cell.angle_alpha   90.00
_cell.angle_beta   90.00
_cell.angle_gamma   90.00
#
_symmetry.space_group_name_H-M   'P 1'
#
loop_
_entity.id
_entity.type
_entity.pdbx_description
1 polymer ?
#
loop_
_entity_poly.entity_id
_entity_poly.type
_entity_poly.pdbx_seq_one_letter_code
_entity_poly.pdbx_strand_id
1 'polypeptide(L)'
;IFLRTIVLNAKDANKVTYQFDHVKFGGKDSDSQPVFFAFQPNGTFGYSVNKPSKKTDFTYSDGYIKISMTDSAATTESTKKSRASIVLVDSSGRVEICAKSDSRDLCKYAESKAKSNKQP
;
A
#
# COMPACT_ATOMS: atom_id res chain seq x y z
N ILE A 1 -4.51 -26.38 -3.25
CA ILE A 1 -4.01 -25.15 -2.58
C ILE A 1 -5.05 -24.06 -2.81
N PHE A 2 -5.71 -23.60 -1.76
CA PHE A 2 -6.67 -22.51 -1.84
C PHE A 2 -5.92 -21.18 -1.70
N LEU A 3 -5.93 -20.35 -2.75
CA LEU A 3 -5.48 -18.97 -2.64
C LEU A 3 -6.47 -18.22 -1.73
N ARG A 4 -6.00 -17.78 -0.57
CA ARG A 4 -6.76 -16.85 0.28
C ARG A 4 -6.53 -15.44 -0.28
N THR A 5 -7.49 -14.95 -1.05
CA THR A 5 -7.48 -13.58 -1.58
C THR A 5 -8.09 -12.65 -0.54
N ILE A 6 -7.36 -11.60 -0.16
CA ILE A 6 -7.88 -10.52 0.69
C ILE A 6 -8.05 -9.30 -0.20
N VAL A 7 -9.27 -8.76 -0.27
CA VAL A 7 -9.57 -7.51 -0.97
C VAL A 7 -9.61 -6.40 0.06
N LEU A 8 -8.58 -5.56 0.06
CA LEU A 8 -8.55 -4.30 0.81
C LEU A 8 -9.17 -3.24 -0.09
N ASN A 9 -10.21 -2.51 0.36
CA ASN A 9 -11.04 -1.55 -0.40
C ASN A 9 -12.35 -2.07 -1.04
N ALA A 10 -12.99 -3.09 -0.46
CA ALA A 10 -14.26 -3.61 -0.99
C ALA A 10 -15.28 -2.48 -1.30
N LYS A 11 -16.02 -2.64 -2.41
CA LYS A 11 -16.89 -1.61 -3.02
C LYS A 11 -17.88 -0.95 -2.04
N ASP A 12 -18.27 -1.64 -0.98
CA ASP A 12 -19.24 -1.18 0.02
C ASP A 12 -18.61 -0.88 1.40
N ALA A 13 -17.27 -0.91 1.50
CA ALA A 13 -16.52 -0.63 2.71
C ALA A 13 -15.99 0.82 2.70
N ASN A 14 -16.87 1.78 2.99
CA ASN A 14 -16.58 3.22 2.95
C ASN A 14 -16.15 3.83 4.30
N LYS A 15 -15.93 3.00 5.33
CA LYS A 15 -15.50 3.45 6.67
C LYS A 15 -14.00 3.73 6.77
N VAL A 16 -13.20 3.15 5.87
CA VAL A 16 -11.75 3.25 5.87
C VAL A 16 -11.29 3.70 4.49
N THR A 17 -10.49 4.74 4.45
CA THR A 17 -9.77 5.17 3.26
C THR A 17 -8.41 4.47 3.24
N TYR A 18 -8.06 3.89 2.10
CA TYR A 18 -6.80 3.18 1.88
C TYR A 18 -5.94 3.94 0.88
N GLN A 19 -4.66 4.09 1.19
CA GLN A 19 -3.63 4.58 0.28
C GLN A 19 -2.55 3.51 0.17
N PHE A 20 -2.17 3.19 -1.07
CA PHE A 20 -1.17 2.16 -1.36
C PHE A 20 0.03 2.82 -2.03
N ASP A 21 1.19 2.71 -1.40
CA ASP A 21 2.44 3.27 -1.89
C ASP A 21 3.49 2.18 -2.00
N HIS A 22 4.33 2.24 -3.01
CA HIS A 22 5.52 1.40 -3.09
C HIS A 22 6.76 2.21 -2.69
N VAL A 23 7.53 1.73 -1.72
CA VAL A 23 8.68 2.42 -1.15
C VAL A 23 9.93 1.57 -1.35
N LYS A 24 10.77 1.91 -2.32
CA LYS A 24 12.00 1.17 -2.62
C LYS A 24 13.03 1.28 -1.50
N PHE A 25 13.82 0.24 -1.26
CA PHE A 25 14.95 0.33 -0.34
C PHE A 25 15.95 1.40 -0.80
N GLY A 26 16.29 2.33 0.09
CA GLY A 26 17.21 3.45 -0.21
C GLY A 26 16.67 4.48 -1.22
N GLY A 27 15.42 4.35 -1.66
CA GLY A 27 14.76 5.27 -2.59
C GLY A 27 13.85 6.29 -1.90
N LYS A 28 13.34 7.24 -2.67
CA LYS A 28 12.21 8.09 -2.27
C LYS A 28 10.90 7.34 -2.54
N ASP A 29 9.86 7.66 -1.77
CA ASP A 29 8.50 7.13 -1.96
C ASP A 29 8.08 7.24 -3.43
N SER A 30 7.56 6.16 -4.02
CA SER A 30 6.92 6.24 -5.33
C SER A 30 5.48 6.74 -5.19
N ASP A 31 5.01 7.45 -6.23
CA ASP A 31 3.65 7.98 -6.28
C ASP A 31 2.62 6.88 -5.95
N SER A 32 1.61 7.25 -5.18
CA SER A 32 0.52 6.36 -4.80
C SER A 32 -0.16 5.79 -6.04
N GLN A 33 0.00 4.49 -6.26
CA GLN A 33 -0.57 3.77 -7.39
C GLN A 33 -1.26 2.52 -6.87
N PRO A 34 -2.33 2.04 -7.52
CA PRO A 34 -2.92 0.76 -7.18
C PRO A 34 -1.85 -0.34 -7.26
N VAL A 35 -1.52 -0.96 -6.12
CA VAL A 35 -0.55 -2.05 -6.07
C VAL A 35 -1.29 -3.38 -5.88
N PHE A 36 -1.14 -4.27 -6.86
CA PHE A 36 -1.50 -5.67 -6.74
C PHE A 36 -0.29 -6.43 -6.21
N PHE A 37 -0.46 -7.29 -5.20
CA PHE A 37 0.63 -8.11 -4.68
C PHE A 37 0.18 -9.55 -4.46
N ALA A 38 1.09 -10.50 -4.65
CA ALA A 38 0.79 -11.92 -4.53
C ALA A 38 2.04 -12.76 -4.22
N PHE A 39 1.82 -13.89 -3.55
CA PHE A 39 2.80 -14.97 -3.51
C PHE A 39 2.72 -15.77 -4.80
N GLN A 40 3.85 -15.90 -5.48
CA GLN A 40 4.00 -16.69 -6.69
C GLN A 40 4.16 -18.18 -6.32
N PRO A 41 3.88 -19.12 -7.26
CA PRO A 41 3.99 -20.55 -6.98
C PRO A 41 5.38 -21.04 -6.57
N ASN A 42 6.43 -20.31 -6.93
CA ASN A 42 7.82 -20.57 -6.51
C ASN A 42 8.15 -20.00 -5.12
N GLY A 43 7.16 -19.44 -4.41
CA GLY A 43 7.30 -18.90 -3.07
C GLY A 43 7.75 -17.44 -3.01
N THR A 44 8.00 -16.77 -4.15
CA THR A 44 8.43 -15.37 -4.16
C THR A 44 7.25 -14.43 -3.98
N PHE A 45 7.49 -13.29 -3.32
CA PHE A 45 6.50 -12.23 -3.21
C PHE A 45 6.74 -11.20 -4.33
N GLY A 46 5.69 -10.94 -5.10
CA GLY A 46 5.73 -10.00 -6.23
C GLY A 46 4.66 -8.94 -6.12
N TYR A 47 4.89 -7.82 -6.78
CA TYR A 47 3.92 -6.73 -6.88
C TYR A 47 3.76 -6.26 -8.32
N SER A 48 2.65 -5.60 -8.64
CA SER A 48 2.40 -4.96 -9.93
C SER A 48 1.61 -3.67 -9.71
N VAL A 49 1.98 -2.62 -10.43
CA VAL A 49 1.26 -1.33 -10.43
C VAL A 49 0.13 -1.29 -11.48
N ASN A 50 0.07 -2.31 -12.33
CA ASN A 50 -0.99 -2.53 -13.30
C ASN A 50 -1.75 -3.80 -12.92
N LYS A 51 -3.02 -3.91 -13.34
CA LYS A 51 -3.79 -5.14 -13.13
C LYS A 51 -3.07 -6.31 -13.83
N PRO A 52 -2.59 -7.32 -13.09
CA PRO A 52 -1.85 -8.43 -13.69
C PRO A 52 -2.82 -9.34 -14.46
N SER A 53 -2.38 -9.77 -15.65
CA SER A 53 -3.10 -10.72 -16.52
C SER A 53 -2.43 -12.09 -16.56
N LYS A 54 -1.12 -12.14 -16.27
CA LYS A 54 -0.28 -13.34 -16.24
C LYS A 54 0.78 -13.22 -15.14
N LYS A 55 1.38 -14.34 -14.73
CA LYS A 55 2.36 -14.40 -13.62
C LYS A 55 3.60 -13.53 -13.85
N THR A 56 4.01 -13.32 -15.11
CA THR A 56 5.17 -12.50 -15.46
C THR A 56 4.93 -11.00 -15.31
N ASP A 57 3.69 -10.57 -15.03
CA ASP A 57 3.34 -9.16 -14.86
C ASP A 57 3.70 -8.62 -13.46
N PHE A 58 4.23 -9.49 -12.59
CA PHE A 58 4.71 -9.14 -11.27
C PHE A 58 6.21 -8.85 -11.28
N THR A 59 6.58 -7.71 -10.70
CA THR A 59 7.96 -7.32 -10.40
C THR A 59 8.37 -7.91 -9.05
N TYR A 60 9.64 -8.32 -8.95
CA TYR A 60 10.22 -8.66 -7.65
C TYR A 60 10.21 -7.44 -6.73
N SER A 61 9.70 -7.61 -5.52
CA SER A 61 9.64 -6.51 -4.56
C SER A 61 11.05 -6.08 -4.14
N ASP A 62 11.38 -4.80 -4.33
CA ASP A 62 12.66 -4.17 -4.00
C ASP A 62 12.52 -3.14 -2.86
N GLY A 63 11.53 -3.36 -1.99
CA GLY A 63 11.18 -2.43 -0.92
C GLY A 63 9.97 -2.87 -0.11
N TYR A 64 9.13 -1.91 0.25
CA TYR A 64 7.89 -2.10 1.00
C TYR A 64 6.67 -1.71 0.16
N ILE A 65 5.60 -2.49 0.28
CA ILE A 65 4.26 -1.98 0.03
C ILE A 65 3.76 -1.34 1.32
N LYS A 66 3.56 -0.02 1.30
CA LYS A 66 3.01 0.74 2.40
C LYS A 66 1.51 0.90 2.19
N ILE A 67 0.74 0.49 3.18
CA ILE A 67 -0.70 0.63 3.24
C ILE A 67 -1.01 1.62 4.35
N SER A 68 -1.47 2.80 3.96
CA SER A 68 -1.96 3.80 4.91
C SER A 68 -3.48 3.69 5.01
N MET A 69 -3.98 3.46 6.22
CA MET A 69 -5.41 3.31 6.49
C MET A 69 -5.88 4.40 7.44
N THR A 70 -6.90 5.13 7.05
CA THR A 70 -7.48 6.20 7.88
C THR A 70 -8.99 6.03 7.94
N ASP A 71 -9.64 6.38 9.06
CA ASP A 71 -11.09 6.49 9.08
C ASP A 71 -11.56 7.53 8.06
N SER A 72 -12.67 7.25 7.37
CA SER A 72 -13.20 8.15 6.33
C SER A 72 -13.73 9.47 6.88
N ALA A 73 -13.91 9.60 8.20
CA ALA A 73 -14.27 10.85 8.86
C ALA A 73 -13.07 11.79 9.07
N ALA A 74 -11.83 11.32 8.88
CA ALA A 74 -10.64 12.16 8.93
C ALA A 74 -10.44 12.94 7.61
N THR A 75 -10.97 14.15 7.56
CA THR A 75 -10.98 14.96 6.34
C THR A 75 -9.81 15.92 6.22
N THR A 76 -9.12 16.25 7.32
CA THR A 76 -7.95 17.15 7.32
C THR A 76 -6.65 16.38 7.42
N GLU A 77 -5.56 16.91 6.85
CA GLU A 77 -4.23 16.27 6.89
C GLU A 77 -3.79 15.91 8.32
N SER A 78 -4.01 16.82 9.30
CA SER A 78 -3.70 16.58 10.72
C SER A 78 -4.51 15.42 11.32
N THR A 79 -5.82 15.37 11.03
CA THR A 79 -6.66 14.26 11.50
C THR A 79 -6.28 12.94 10.83
N LYS A 80 -5.92 12.96 9.55
CA LYS A 80 -5.43 11.76 8.86
C LYS A 80 -4.13 11.27 9.46
N LYS A 81 -3.16 12.17 9.69
CA LYS A 81 -1.87 11.83 10.31
C LYS A 81 -2.02 11.22 11.71
N SER A 82 -2.88 11.77 12.56
CA SER A 82 -3.05 11.29 13.94
C SER A 82 -3.84 9.99 14.06
N ARG A 83 -4.69 9.68 13.08
CA ARG A 83 -5.59 8.51 13.07
C ARG A 83 -5.16 7.40 12.13
N ALA A 84 -4.22 7.67 11.24
CA ALA A 84 -3.72 6.67 10.31
C ALA A 84 -3.09 5.48 11.04
N SER A 85 -3.36 4.29 10.51
CA SER A 85 -2.59 3.07 10.79
C SER A 85 -1.75 2.77 9.56
N ILE A 86 -0.45 2.58 9.76
CA ILE A 86 0.49 2.27 8.68
C ILE A 86 0.88 0.81 8.79
N VAL A 87 0.68 0.09 7.69
CA VAL A 87 1.07 -1.31 7.54
C VAL A 87 2.09 -1.40 6.41
N LEU A 88 3.14 -2.16 6.63
CA LEU A 88 4.20 -2.40 5.67
C LEU A 88 4.20 -3.87 5.31
N VAL A 89 4.32 -4.16 4.03
CA VAL A 89 4.57 -5.50 3.52
C VAL A 89 5.94 -5.48 2.86
N ASP A 90 6.90 -6.22 3.43
CA ASP A 90 8.26 -6.27 2.89
C ASP A 90 8.35 -7.16 1.64
N SER A 91 9.56 -7.23 1.05
CA SER A 91 9.81 -8.01 -0.15
C SER A 91 9.71 -9.53 0.01
N SER A 92 9.58 -10.02 1.24
CA SER A 92 9.28 -11.42 1.55
C SER A 92 7.79 -11.68 1.79
N GLY A 93 6.96 -10.63 1.74
CA GLY A 93 5.53 -10.69 2.04
C GLY A 93 5.22 -10.69 3.54
N ARG A 94 6.19 -10.39 4.41
CA ARG A 94 5.95 -10.26 5.85
C ARG A 94 5.30 -8.92 6.14
N VAL A 95 4.38 -8.94 7.10
CA VAL A 95 3.58 -7.77 7.48
C VAL A 95 4.11 -7.20 8.78
N GLU A 96 4.35 -5.89 8.80
CA GLU A 96 4.66 -5.10 9.97
C GLU A 96 3.58 -4.01 10.15
N ILE A 97 3.09 -3.81 11.37
CA ILE A 97 2.24 -2.67 11.72
C ILE A 97 3.12 -1.66 12.47
N CYS A 98 3.23 -0.45 11.94
CA CYS A 98 4.01 0.60 12.58
C CYS A 98 3.37 1.03 13.90
N ALA A 99 4.17 1.10 14.97
CA ALA A 99 3.74 1.71 16.21
C ALA A 99 3.53 3.22 16.01
N LYS A 100 2.62 3.84 16.79
CA LYS A 100 2.42 5.30 16.73
C LYS A 100 3.66 6.10 17.11
N SER A 101 4.56 5.51 17.91
CA SER A 101 5.83 6.10 18.32
C SER A 101 6.99 5.84 17.34
N ASP A 102 6.74 5.15 16.23
CA ASP A 102 7.77 4.85 15.24
C ASP A 102 8.29 6.13 14.58
N SER A 103 9.61 6.32 14.61
CA SER A 103 10.26 7.52 14.12
C SER A 103 10.60 7.46 12.63
N ARG A 104 10.58 6.27 12.01
CA ARG A 104 10.90 6.07 10.59
C ARG A 104 9.88 6.81 9.73
N ASP A 105 10.34 7.55 8.72
CA ASP A 105 9.45 8.31 7.84
C ASP A 105 8.48 7.43 7.06
N LEU A 106 8.90 6.21 6.72
CA LEU A 106 8.05 5.20 6.08
C LEU A 106 6.83 4.81 6.96
N CYS A 107 6.94 4.94 8.28
CA CYS A 107 5.87 4.66 9.25
C CYS A 107 4.96 5.87 9.54
N LYS A 108 5.16 6.99 8.85
CA LYS A 108 4.31 8.20 8.99
C LYS A 108 3.31 8.28 7.85
N TYR A 109 2.13 8.82 8.12
CA TYR A 109 1.19 9.15 7.05
C TYR A 109 1.70 10.33 6.22
N ALA A 110 1.69 10.17 4.90
CA ALA A 110 1.93 11.22 3.94
C ALA A 110 0.79 11.19 2.92
N GLU A 111 0.16 12.34 2.66
CA GLU A 111 -0.84 12.40 1.60
C GLU A 111 -0.18 12.12 0.26
N SER A 112 -0.76 11.21 -0.52
CA SER A 112 -0.41 11.03 -1.91
C SER A 112 -0.59 12.36 -2.65
N LYS A 113 0.44 12.83 -3.36
CA LYS A 113 0.27 13.92 -4.33
C LYS A 113 -0.55 13.37 -5.49
N ALA A 114 -1.87 13.49 -5.42
CA ALA A 114 -2.72 13.17 -6.56
C ALA A 114 -2.29 14.05 -7.74
N LYS A 115 -1.76 13.45 -8.81
CA LYS A 115 -1.84 14.13 -10.11
C LYS A 115 -3.32 14.28 -10.40
N SER A 116 -3.76 15.53 -10.50
CA SER A 116 -5.06 15.88 -11.03
C SER A 116 -5.18 15.27 -12.43
N ASN A 117 -5.71 14.05 -12.52
CA ASN A 117 -6.23 13.53 -13.77
C ASN A 117 -7.56 14.24 -14.01
N LYS A 118 -7.50 15.51 -14.38
CA LYS A 118 -8.50 16.11 -15.25
C LYS A 118 -8.41 15.32 -16.56
N GLN A 119 -9.31 14.36 -16.70
CA GLN A 119 -9.52 13.68 -17.97
C GLN A 119 -10.10 14.70 -18.95
N PRO A 120 -9.52 14.88 -20.16
CA PRO A 120 -10.23 15.56 -21.25
C PRO A 120 -11.44 14.75 -21.71
#